data_AF-A0A7E4ZW96-F1
#
_entry.id   AF-A0A7E4ZW96-F1
#
_cell.length_a   1.000
_cell.length_b   1.000
_cell.length_c   1.000
_cell.angle_alpha   90.00
_cell.angle_beta   90.00
_cell.angle_gamma   90.00
#
_symmetry.space_group_name_H-M   'P 1'
#
loop_
_entity.id
_entity.type
_entity.pdbx_description
1 polymer ?
#
loop_
_entity_poly.entity_id
_entity_poly.type
_entity_poly.pdbx_seq_one_letter_code
_entity_poly.pdbx_strand_id
1 'polypeptide(L)'
;MGLPMAPYENGRKRGYDDIDSGVPSKRSPNDVVDKFIKLRDAILEKGKKKTLTALKELLMDIKDSTFILSEVAKQTTHLFITKLLTLYTCTQSTVDLTIYEILRIFSVGVKFNLKALHPLVFGPTTEQHYSLLLKLGRAVHICPKADEVLAGLDQALLWETGRFASVFNPNTYNQQQTHLYDPRYISFMLLEMVEAGSELNLRGFVEKNGLSFAAFLTSHDDANLRATGYAILSEYLLLLKDLSSDAFEERPLFIYALQYFKNNLKALNTRVSNAVAHFFARVFKVFLTPEDPVFPKIAAFLAVKRDFNVNAVPEFLRMLLSTSTLAYKNEREWMLNLVKDSIFTPRDFHVLEQQNGTSLCLSLFASPFCDRSTMRQILYLLKRLVSIPSVAKDLCIRLNFHTWLLTTIRQCKLTRWEIGFLTQIFVEYGTAIQRICFESVEFGEPLTGGPLRKEMLIKASIRKLQKIVDDQEDEVKTNWSVKLAELGQAWVKPANFVPVNADAIVV
;
A
#
# COMPACT_ATOMS: atom_id res chain seq x y z
N MET A 1 -18.45 0.19 18.22
CA MET A 1 -18.54 0.16 16.75
C MET A 1 -18.14 -1.25 16.32
N GLY A 2 -18.73 -1.81 15.27
CA GLY A 2 -18.16 -3.02 14.65
C GLY A 2 -16.89 -2.65 13.88
N LEU A 3 -16.10 -3.65 13.44
CA LEU A 3 -15.01 -3.43 12.51
C LEU A 3 -15.51 -2.61 11.29
N PRO A 4 -14.71 -1.68 10.74
CA PRO A 4 -15.18 -0.76 9.70
C PRO A 4 -15.76 -1.55 8.51
N MET A 5 -16.96 -1.12 8.11
CA MET A 5 -17.83 -1.75 7.11
C MET A 5 -17.18 -1.80 5.73
N ALA A 6 -17.74 -2.57 4.79
CA ALA A 6 -17.61 -2.26 3.38
C ALA A 6 -18.98 -2.26 2.71
N PRO A 7 -19.38 -1.21 1.96
CA PRO A 7 -20.57 -1.30 1.13
C PRO A 7 -20.23 -2.16 -0.09
N TYR A 8 -21.04 -3.20 -0.29
CA TYR A 8 -21.08 -3.96 -1.53
C TYR A 8 -21.44 -3.03 -2.69
N GLU A 9 -20.72 -3.14 -3.81
CA GLU A 9 -21.14 -2.59 -5.09
C GLU A 9 -22.48 -3.23 -5.47
N ASN A 10 -23.56 -2.44 -5.42
CA ASN A 10 -24.86 -2.81 -5.98
C ASN A 10 -24.75 -2.83 -7.51
N GLY A 11 -24.34 -3.97 -8.06
CA GLY A 11 -24.51 -4.28 -9.47
C GLY A 11 -25.99 -4.52 -9.80
N ARG A 12 -26.59 -3.54 -10.51
CA ARG A 12 -27.78 -3.64 -11.37
C ARG A 12 -28.92 -4.57 -10.92
N LYS A 13 -29.99 -3.95 -10.41
CA LYS A 13 -31.36 -4.49 -10.49
C LYS A 13 -31.69 -4.82 -11.95
N ARG A 14 -31.83 -6.11 -12.29
CA ARG A 14 -32.64 -6.59 -13.41
C ARG A 14 -33.82 -7.36 -12.82
N GLY A 15 -35.00 -7.12 -13.39
CA GLY A 15 -36.28 -7.62 -12.91
C GLY A 15 -36.31 -9.13 -12.75
N TYR A 16 -36.94 -9.56 -11.66
CA TYR A 16 -37.39 -10.93 -11.48
C TYR A 16 -38.70 -11.07 -12.25
N ASP A 17 -38.65 -11.78 -13.38
CA ASP A 17 -39.77 -12.58 -13.85
C ASP A 17 -39.50 -14.03 -13.42
N ASP A 18 -40.54 -14.67 -12.92
CA ASP A 18 -40.59 -16.05 -12.46
C ASP A 18 -39.97 -17.03 -13.45
N ILE A 19 -39.04 -17.88 -12.99
CA ILE A 19 -38.91 -19.29 -13.41
C ILE A 19 -38.32 -20.09 -12.24
N ASP A 20 -39.17 -20.98 -11.75
CA ASP A 20 -38.87 -22.13 -10.92
C ASP A 20 -37.80 -23.01 -11.61
N SER A 21 -36.63 -23.17 -11.00
CA SER A 21 -35.66 -24.19 -11.39
C SER A 21 -34.83 -24.64 -10.19
N GLY A 22 -35.18 -25.81 -9.67
CA GLY A 22 -34.52 -26.45 -8.55
C GLY A 22 -33.05 -26.79 -8.82
N VAL A 23 -32.19 -26.35 -7.90
CA VAL A 23 -30.88 -26.94 -7.65
C VAL A 23 -30.74 -27.12 -6.14
N PRO A 24 -30.55 -28.34 -5.61
CA PRO A 24 -30.56 -28.59 -4.17
C PRO A 24 -29.20 -28.29 -3.52
N SER A 25 -29.11 -27.27 -2.67
CA SER A 25 -27.94 -27.11 -1.78
C SER A 25 -28.00 -28.13 -0.64
N LYS A 26 -27.34 -29.27 -0.81
CA LYS A 26 -27.26 -30.36 0.17
C LYS A 26 -26.32 -30.01 1.33
N ARG A 27 -26.86 -29.62 2.48
CA ARG A 27 -26.34 -29.83 3.86
C ARG A 27 -27.43 -29.41 4.84
N SER A 28 -27.78 -30.24 5.83
CA SER A 28 -28.78 -29.82 6.82
C SER A 28 -28.18 -28.71 7.71
N PRO A 29 -28.98 -27.73 8.19
CA PRO A 29 -28.50 -26.68 9.09
C PRO A 29 -27.77 -27.21 10.33
N ASN A 30 -28.18 -28.38 10.84
CA ASN A 30 -27.56 -29.04 11.99
C ASN A 30 -26.16 -29.57 11.67
N ASP A 31 -25.94 -30.16 10.49
CA ASP A 31 -24.62 -30.66 10.08
C ASP A 31 -23.56 -29.55 10.03
N VAL A 32 -24.00 -28.34 9.66
CA VAL A 32 -23.15 -27.15 9.55
C VAL A 32 -22.73 -26.65 10.93
N VAL A 33 -23.66 -26.62 11.88
CA VAL A 33 -23.39 -26.23 13.28
C VAL A 33 -22.48 -27.26 13.97
N ASP A 34 -22.71 -28.55 13.75
CA ASP A 34 -21.84 -29.61 14.29
C ASP A 34 -20.41 -29.53 13.74
N LYS A 35 -20.27 -29.21 12.44
CA LYS A 35 -18.97 -28.98 11.83
C LYS A 35 -18.29 -27.74 12.41
N PHE A 36 -19.05 -26.68 12.70
CA PHE A 36 -18.53 -25.50 13.39
C PHE A 36 -18.02 -25.84 14.79
N ILE A 37 -18.78 -26.58 15.59
CA ILE A 37 -18.39 -27.00 16.95
C ILE A 37 -17.08 -27.78 16.92
N LYS A 38 -16.94 -28.76 16.02
CA LYS A 38 -15.70 -29.53 15.86
C LYS A 38 -14.49 -28.65 15.51
N LEU A 39 -14.68 -27.67 14.62
CA LEU A 39 -13.62 -26.74 14.23
C LEU A 39 -13.25 -25.77 15.36
N ARG A 40 -14.26 -25.27 16.10
CA ARG A 40 -14.08 -24.42 17.28
C ARG A 40 -13.23 -25.12 18.33
N ASP A 41 -13.58 -26.36 18.67
CA ASP A 41 -12.89 -27.13 19.70
C ASP A 41 -11.44 -27.47 19.28
N ALA A 42 -11.23 -27.79 18.00
CA ALA A 42 -9.88 -28.00 17.45
C ALA A 42 -8.99 -26.73 17.50
N ILE A 43 -9.59 -25.54 17.34
CA ILE A 43 -8.86 -24.26 17.46
C ILE A 43 -8.51 -23.96 18.92
N LEU A 44 -9.41 -24.27 19.85
CA LEU A 44 -9.16 -24.13 21.29
C LEU A 44 -7.97 -25.00 21.74
N GLU A 45 -7.81 -26.21 21.18
CA GLU A 45 -6.71 -27.11 21.53
C GLU A 45 -5.36 -26.76 20.87
N LYS A 46 -5.30 -26.63 19.53
CA LYS A 46 -4.02 -26.59 18.78
C LYS A 46 -3.91 -25.51 17.71
N GLY A 47 -4.95 -24.72 17.46
CA GLY A 47 -4.89 -23.51 16.60
C GLY A 47 -4.21 -23.68 15.23
N LYS A 48 -4.37 -24.81 14.54
CA LYS A 48 -3.62 -25.10 13.31
C LYS A 48 -4.08 -24.23 12.13
N LYS A 49 -3.16 -23.87 11.23
CA LYS A 49 -3.49 -23.11 10.00
C LYS A 49 -4.61 -23.75 9.16
N LYS A 50 -4.56 -25.08 8.97
CA LYS A 50 -5.58 -25.82 8.19
C LYS A 50 -6.98 -25.71 8.79
N THR A 51 -7.10 -25.71 10.12
CA THR A 51 -8.41 -25.59 10.80
C THR A 51 -8.97 -24.18 10.69
N LEU A 52 -8.10 -23.15 10.72
CA LEU A 52 -8.51 -21.75 10.49
C LEU A 52 -9.01 -21.52 9.06
N THR A 53 -8.33 -22.06 8.05
CA THR A 53 -8.79 -21.98 6.66
C THR A 53 -10.13 -22.69 6.47
N ALA A 54 -10.29 -23.90 7.00
CA ALA A 54 -11.55 -24.65 6.93
C ALA A 54 -12.70 -23.93 7.65
N LEU A 55 -12.42 -23.25 8.76
CA LEU A 55 -13.41 -22.43 9.46
C LEU A 55 -13.80 -21.20 8.63
N LYS A 56 -12.82 -20.49 8.04
CA LYS A 56 -13.09 -19.36 7.16
C LYS A 56 -13.99 -19.77 6.00
N GLU A 57 -13.67 -20.86 5.31
CA GLU A 57 -14.48 -21.37 4.19
C GLU A 57 -15.92 -21.66 4.63
N LEU A 58 -16.09 -22.37 5.75
CA LEU A 58 -17.41 -22.65 6.32
C LEU A 58 -18.19 -21.38 6.64
N LEU A 59 -17.55 -20.39 7.26
CA LEU A 59 -18.20 -19.11 7.60
C LEU A 59 -18.52 -18.27 6.36
N MET A 60 -17.69 -18.33 5.32
CA MET A 60 -17.94 -17.65 4.05
C MET A 60 -19.11 -18.28 3.28
N ASP A 61 -19.26 -19.61 3.33
CA ASP A 61 -20.41 -20.33 2.74
C ASP A 61 -21.73 -19.94 3.43
N ILE A 62 -21.69 -19.61 4.72
CA ILE A 62 -22.86 -19.34 5.56
C ILE A 62 -23.16 -17.85 5.69
N LYS A 63 -22.27 -16.95 5.23
CA LYS A 63 -22.33 -15.50 5.48
C LYS A 63 -23.69 -14.86 5.15
N ASP A 64 -24.43 -15.40 4.19
CA ASP A 64 -25.71 -14.88 3.71
C ASP A 64 -26.93 -15.51 4.42
N SER A 65 -26.71 -16.58 5.20
CA SER A 65 -27.75 -17.33 5.92
C SER A 65 -27.90 -16.85 7.36
N THR A 66 -28.81 -15.90 7.59
CA THR A 66 -29.06 -15.28 8.90
C THR A 66 -29.44 -16.29 9.99
N PHE A 67 -30.23 -17.32 9.65
CA PHE A 67 -30.64 -18.36 10.59
C PHE A 67 -29.45 -19.16 11.13
N ILE A 68 -28.58 -19.66 10.25
CA ILE A 68 -27.43 -20.49 10.64
C ILE A 68 -26.40 -19.64 11.40
N LEU A 69 -26.18 -18.39 10.98
CA LEU A 69 -25.32 -17.45 11.73
C LEU A 69 -25.83 -17.24 13.16
N SER A 70 -27.15 -17.15 13.36
CA SER A 70 -27.73 -17.01 14.71
C SER A 70 -27.53 -18.25 15.59
N GLU A 71 -27.47 -19.44 15.00
CA GLU A 71 -27.22 -20.68 15.74
C GLU A 71 -25.73 -20.85 16.06
N VAL A 72 -24.86 -20.52 15.11
CA VAL A 72 -23.40 -20.40 15.34
C VAL A 72 -23.10 -19.35 16.41
N ALA A 73 -23.86 -18.25 16.47
CA ALA A 73 -23.72 -17.22 17.49
C ALA A 73 -23.87 -17.77 18.92
N LYS A 74 -24.89 -18.60 19.15
CA LYS A 74 -25.16 -19.21 20.46
C LYS A 74 -24.01 -20.11 20.92
N GLN A 75 -23.31 -20.72 19.97
CA GLN A 75 -22.17 -21.61 20.22
C GLN A 75 -20.83 -20.87 20.34
N THR A 76 -20.81 -19.57 20.04
CA THR A 76 -19.60 -18.74 20.07
C THR A 76 -19.40 -18.14 21.45
N THR A 77 -18.35 -18.55 22.15
CA THR A 77 -18.02 -18.07 23.49
C THR A 77 -16.96 -16.98 23.47
N HIS A 78 -16.94 -16.11 24.50
CA HIS A 78 -15.86 -15.13 24.68
C HIS A 78 -14.49 -15.81 24.73
N LEU A 79 -14.39 -17.00 25.32
CA LEU A 79 -13.15 -17.81 25.36
C LEU A 79 -12.60 -18.13 23.97
N PHE A 80 -13.47 -18.49 23.03
CA PHE A 80 -13.07 -18.78 21.65
C PHE A 80 -12.52 -17.53 20.95
N ILE A 81 -13.22 -16.40 21.06
CA ILE A 81 -12.77 -15.13 20.47
C ILE A 81 -11.45 -14.66 21.09
N THR A 82 -11.29 -14.75 22.40
CA THR A 82 -10.01 -14.41 23.05
C THR A 82 -8.88 -15.32 22.58
N LYS A 83 -9.15 -16.62 22.33
CA LYS A 83 -8.11 -17.52 21.80
C LYS A 83 -7.69 -17.12 20.39
N LEU A 84 -8.64 -16.75 19.53
CA LEU A 84 -8.32 -16.21 18.20
C LEU A 84 -7.45 -14.94 18.29
N LEU A 85 -7.78 -14.03 19.21
CA LEU A 85 -7.00 -12.80 19.43
C LEU A 85 -5.60 -13.11 19.98
N THR A 86 -5.42 -14.12 20.83
CA THR A 86 -4.07 -14.53 21.28
C THR A 86 -3.20 -15.12 20.16
N LEU A 87 -3.82 -15.71 19.14
CA LEU A 87 -3.10 -16.24 17.97
C LEU A 87 -2.80 -15.16 16.92
N TYR A 88 -3.44 -13.99 17.05
CA TYR A 88 -3.35 -12.91 16.08
C TYR A 88 -2.10 -12.07 16.34
N THR A 89 -1.20 -12.02 15.35
CA THR A 89 0.03 -11.21 15.43
C THR A 89 -0.10 -9.85 14.74
N CYS A 90 -1.29 -9.52 14.24
CA CYS A 90 -1.58 -8.26 13.53
C CYS A 90 -0.78 -8.08 12.23
N THR A 91 -0.29 -9.14 11.61
CA THR A 91 0.52 -9.08 10.39
C THR A 91 -0.29 -9.38 9.13
N GLN A 92 0.30 -9.17 7.95
CA GLN A 92 -0.26 -9.58 6.66
C GLN A 92 0.00 -11.06 6.34
N SER A 93 0.31 -11.88 7.35
CA SER A 93 0.46 -13.32 7.17
C SER A 93 -0.88 -13.95 6.77
N THR A 94 -0.85 -15.05 6.00
CA THR A 94 -2.08 -15.77 5.63
C THR A 94 -2.93 -16.20 6.83
N VAL A 95 -2.30 -16.46 7.98
CA VAL A 95 -2.98 -16.87 9.21
C VAL A 95 -3.74 -15.67 9.79
N ASP A 96 -3.06 -14.54 9.94
CA ASP A 96 -3.68 -13.32 10.48
C ASP A 96 -4.80 -12.80 9.57
N LEU A 97 -4.60 -12.81 8.25
CA LEU A 97 -5.66 -12.43 7.30
C LEU A 97 -6.89 -13.33 7.44
N THR A 98 -6.71 -14.63 7.68
CA THR A 98 -7.83 -15.56 7.95
C THR A 98 -8.51 -15.29 9.28
N ILE A 99 -7.75 -15.02 10.35
CA ILE A 99 -8.28 -14.70 11.66
C ILE A 99 -9.09 -13.41 11.60
N TYR A 100 -8.58 -12.38 10.92
CA TYR A 100 -9.28 -11.12 10.72
C TYR A 100 -10.62 -11.30 10.00
N GLU A 101 -10.68 -12.08 8.92
CA GLU A 101 -11.95 -12.36 8.23
C GLU A 101 -12.94 -13.12 9.13
N ILE A 102 -12.46 -14.07 9.93
CA ILE A 102 -13.29 -14.79 10.91
C ILE A 102 -13.88 -13.81 11.92
N LEU A 103 -13.05 -12.95 12.52
CA LEU A 103 -13.47 -11.92 13.48
C LEU A 103 -14.44 -10.93 12.84
N ARG A 104 -14.23 -10.57 11.58
CA ARG A 104 -15.12 -9.71 10.80
C ARG A 104 -16.50 -10.33 10.64
N ILE A 105 -16.58 -11.60 10.22
CA ILE A 105 -17.86 -12.31 10.07
C ILE A 105 -18.60 -12.38 11.42
N PHE A 106 -17.89 -12.63 12.52
CA PHE A 106 -18.50 -12.61 13.85
C PHE A 106 -18.99 -11.22 14.27
N SER A 107 -18.25 -10.16 13.95
CA SER A 107 -18.65 -8.79 14.30
C SER A 107 -19.86 -8.31 13.48
N VAL A 108 -19.92 -8.62 12.19
CA VAL A 108 -20.94 -8.09 11.26
C VAL A 108 -22.15 -9.03 11.17
N GLY A 109 -21.91 -10.31 10.89
CA GLY A 109 -22.97 -11.29 10.66
C GLY A 109 -23.65 -11.72 11.96
N VAL A 110 -22.84 -12.08 12.95
CA VAL A 110 -23.31 -12.58 14.25
C VAL A 110 -23.64 -11.45 15.25
N LYS A 111 -23.16 -10.22 15.01
CA LYS A 111 -23.25 -9.08 15.95
C LYS A 111 -22.73 -9.43 17.34
N PHE A 112 -21.69 -10.26 17.41
CA PHE A 112 -21.06 -10.60 18.67
C PHE A 112 -20.50 -9.32 19.31
N ASN A 113 -20.80 -9.11 20.60
CA ASN A 113 -20.42 -7.87 21.27
C ASN A 113 -18.92 -7.87 21.61
N LEU A 114 -18.11 -7.42 20.66
CA LEU A 114 -16.67 -7.22 20.88
C LEU A 114 -16.40 -6.16 21.93
N LYS A 115 -17.34 -5.24 22.25
CA LYS A 115 -17.18 -4.20 23.29
C LYS A 115 -16.79 -4.76 24.66
N ALA A 116 -17.14 -6.00 24.95
CA ALA A 116 -16.77 -6.67 26.20
C ALA A 116 -15.26 -6.94 26.30
N LEU A 117 -14.55 -6.98 25.17
CA LEU A 117 -13.14 -7.31 25.06
C LEU A 117 -12.25 -6.08 24.76
N HIS A 118 -12.79 -4.86 24.81
CA HIS A 118 -11.99 -3.66 24.54
C HIS A 118 -11.11 -3.24 25.72
N PRO A 119 -9.94 -2.64 25.44
CA PRO A 119 -9.36 -2.44 24.10
C PRO A 119 -8.86 -3.76 23.49
N LEU A 120 -8.96 -3.91 22.17
CA LEU A 120 -8.40 -5.09 21.50
C LEU A 120 -6.88 -4.97 21.48
N VAL A 121 -6.20 -5.87 22.20
CA VAL A 121 -4.74 -5.98 22.26
C VAL A 121 -4.27 -7.21 21.49
N PHE A 122 -3.07 -7.11 20.93
CA PHE A 122 -2.37 -8.20 20.23
C PHE A 122 -0.90 -8.30 20.67
N GLY A 123 -0.26 -9.43 20.33
CA GLY A 123 1.14 -9.70 20.70
C GLY A 123 1.31 -10.61 21.92
N PRO A 124 2.53 -10.76 22.47
CA PRO A 124 2.86 -11.77 23.48
C PRO A 124 2.18 -11.53 24.84
N THR A 125 1.84 -10.28 25.17
CA THR A 125 1.17 -9.89 26.43
C THR A 125 -0.34 -10.19 26.42
N THR A 126 -0.88 -10.58 25.27
CA THR A 126 -2.31 -10.76 25.00
C THR A 126 -2.93 -11.91 25.78
N GLU A 127 -2.19 -13.01 25.97
CA GLU A 127 -2.70 -14.19 26.68
C GLU A 127 -2.93 -13.89 28.17
N GLN A 128 -2.01 -13.17 28.80
CA GLN A 128 -2.15 -12.72 30.18
C GLN A 128 -3.32 -11.73 30.31
N HIS A 129 -3.42 -10.76 29.39
CA HIS A 129 -4.51 -9.78 29.40
C HIS A 129 -5.89 -10.44 29.29
N TYR A 130 -6.14 -11.26 28.27
CA TYR A 130 -7.48 -11.85 28.09
C TYR A 130 -7.78 -12.94 29.13
N SER A 131 -6.80 -13.67 29.63
CA SER A 131 -7.04 -14.63 30.71
C SER A 131 -7.45 -13.94 32.01
N LEU A 132 -6.85 -12.80 32.35
CA LEU A 132 -7.25 -11.98 33.48
C LEU A 132 -8.63 -11.34 33.26
N LEU A 133 -8.89 -10.82 32.06
CA LEU A 133 -10.20 -10.25 31.71
C LEU A 133 -11.33 -11.28 31.85
N LEU A 134 -11.11 -12.52 31.40
CA LEU A 134 -12.10 -13.60 31.55
C LEU A 134 -12.31 -14.03 33.00
N LYS A 135 -11.27 -13.98 33.85
CA LYS A 135 -11.34 -14.37 35.27
C LYS A 135 -11.96 -13.31 36.16
N LEU A 136 -11.53 -12.05 35.99
CA LEU A 136 -11.89 -10.93 36.85
C LEU A 136 -13.13 -10.17 36.35
N GLY A 137 -13.44 -10.27 35.05
CA GLY A 137 -14.47 -9.48 34.41
C GLY A 137 -14.06 -8.01 34.25
N ARG A 138 -14.80 -7.27 33.42
CA ARG A 138 -14.48 -5.89 33.03
C ARG A 138 -14.49 -4.88 34.19
N ALA A 139 -15.29 -5.12 35.22
CA ALA A 139 -15.43 -4.19 36.34
C ALA A 139 -14.19 -4.16 37.26
N VAL A 140 -13.42 -5.25 37.29
CA VAL A 140 -12.28 -5.42 38.20
C VAL A 140 -10.95 -5.43 37.42
N HIS A 141 -10.96 -5.92 36.19
CA HIS A 141 -9.77 -5.95 35.35
C HIS A 141 -9.33 -4.55 34.93
N ILE A 142 -8.06 -4.22 35.14
CA ILE A 142 -7.47 -2.97 34.68
C ILE A 142 -7.20 -3.14 33.17
N CYS A 143 -8.05 -2.55 32.36
CA CYS A 143 -7.83 -2.48 30.92
C CYS A 143 -6.64 -1.56 30.60
N PRO A 144 -5.77 -1.95 29.66
CA PRO A 144 -4.64 -1.12 29.28
C PRO A 144 -5.12 0.20 28.69
N LYS A 145 -4.41 1.29 29.00
CA LYS A 145 -4.73 2.61 28.45
C LYS A 145 -4.33 2.70 26.96
N ALA A 146 -4.87 3.68 26.24
CA ALA A 146 -4.54 3.90 24.83
C ALA A 146 -3.02 4.02 24.60
N ASP A 147 -2.31 4.68 25.51
CA ASP A 147 -0.85 4.84 25.46
C ASP A 147 -0.09 3.52 25.61
N GLU A 148 -0.57 2.59 26.45
CA GLU A 148 0.06 1.27 26.63
C GLU A 148 -0.11 0.41 25.39
N VAL A 149 -1.29 0.46 24.75
CA VAL A 149 -1.55 -0.24 23.50
C VAL A 149 -0.72 0.37 22.36
N LEU A 150 -0.61 1.70 22.32
CA LEU A 150 0.23 2.42 21.36
C LEU A 150 1.73 2.10 21.55
N ALA A 151 2.19 1.94 22.79
CA ALA A 151 3.57 1.57 23.09
C ALA A 151 3.95 0.20 22.54
N GLY A 152 2.99 -0.72 22.42
CA GLY A 152 3.16 -2.04 21.80
C GLY A 152 3.43 -2.02 20.29
N LEU A 153 3.23 -0.87 19.62
CA LEU A 153 3.51 -0.72 18.20
C LEU A 153 4.97 -0.32 17.93
N ASP A 154 5.55 -0.97 16.93
CA ASP A 154 6.81 -0.56 16.33
C ASP A 154 6.57 0.64 15.40
N GLN A 155 7.23 1.75 15.70
CA GLN A 155 7.14 3.01 14.98
C GLN A 155 7.58 2.88 13.51
N ALA A 156 8.68 2.16 13.25
CA ALA A 156 9.23 1.98 11.91
C ALA A 156 8.37 1.04 11.08
N LEU A 157 7.88 -0.04 11.70
CA LEU A 157 6.99 -0.98 11.04
C LEU A 157 5.63 -0.36 10.71
N LEU A 158 5.10 0.51 11.59
CA LEU A 158 3.86 1.25 11.33
C LEU A 158 4.03 2.22 10.14
N TRP A 159 5.18 2.89 10.05
CA TRP A 159 5.51 3.75 8.91
C TRP A 159 5.63 2.96 7.60
N GLU A 160 6.34 1.83 7.59
CA GLU A 160 6.42 0.93 6.42
C GLU A 160 5.04 0.41 6.02
N THR A 161 4.23 -0.04 7.00
CA THR A 161 2.87 -0.53 6.75
C THR A 161 2.01 0.55 6.11
N GLY A 162 2.06 1.78 6.64
CA GLY A 162 1.35 2.93 6.08
C GLY A 162 1.77 3.24 4.64
N ARG A 163 3.09 3.24 4.37
CA ARG A 163 3.64 3.50 3.04
C ARG A 163 3.08 2.56 1.97
N PHE A 164 2.92 1.28 2.31
CA PHE A 164 2.37 0.26 1.41
C PHE A 164 0.85 0.08 1.52
N ALA A 165 0.16 0.82 2.39
CA ALA A 165 -1.25 0.62 2.67
C ALA A 165 -2.10 0.73 1.40
N SER A 166 -1.83 1.68 0.49
CA SER A 166 -2.62 1.87 -0.72
C SER A 166 -2.61 0.67 -1.69
N VAL A 167 -1.62 -0.22 -1.58
CA VAL A 167 -1.47 -1.41 -2.44
C VAL A 167 -1.93 -2.67 -1.72
N PHE A 168 -2.27 -2.57 -0.44
CA PHE A 168 -2.73 -3.70 0.33
C PHE A 168 -4.01 -4.28 -0.31
N ASN A 169 -3.95 -5.57 -0.64
CA ASN A 169 -5.10 -6.32 -1.10
C ASN A 169 -5.18 -7.63 -0.29
N PRO A 170 -6.24 -7.85 0.51
CA PRO A 170 -6.35 -9.04 1.35
C PRO A 170 -6.46 -10.36 0.55
N ASN A 171 -6.81 -10.28 -0.74
CA ASN A 171 -6.94 -11.44 -1.62
C ASN A 171 -5.64 -11.78 -2.35
N THR A 172 -4.66 -10.88 -2.36
CA THR A 172 -3.38 -11.09 -3.05
C THR A 172 -2.30 -11.33 -2.02
N TYR A 173 -1.81 -12.57 -1.96
CA TYR A 173 -0.72 -12.90 -1.05
C TYR A 173 0.61 -12.40 -1.60
N ASN A 174 1.24 -11.48 -0.88
CA ASN A 174 2.58 -10.99 -1.19
C ASN A 174 3.57 -11.45 -0.10
N GLN A 175 4.44 -12.42 -0.44
CA GLN A 175 5.42 -12.98 0.50
C GLN A 175 6.33 -11.89 1.12
N GLN A 176 6.66 -10.84 0.36
CA GLN A 176 7.55 -9.77 0.80
C GLN A 176 6.93 -8.85 1.86
N GLN A 177 5.60 -8.83 1.96
CA GLN A 177 4.86 -7.91 2.85
C GLN A 177 4.29 -8.61 4.09
N THR A 178 4.56 -9.90 4.26
CA THR A 178 4.01 -10.72 5.35
C THR A 178 4.36 -10.22 6.75
N HIS A 179 5.46 -9.49 6.90
CA HIS A 179 5.92 -8.91 8.16
C HIS A 179 5.24 -7.57 8.50
N LEU A 180 4.61 -6.90 7.52
CA LEU A 180 3.90 -5.65 7.73
C LEU A 180 2.62 -5.89 8.53
N TYR A 181 2.13 -4.86 9.21
CA TYR A 181 0.88 -4.97 9.93
C TYR A 181 -0.32 -5.05 8.96
N ASP A 182 -1.44 -5.66 9.38
CA ASP A 182 -2.71 -5.59 8.66
C ASP A 182 -3.28 -4.18 8.80
N PRO A 183 -3.37 -3.38 7.71
CA PRO A 183 -3.80 -2.00 7.81
C PRO A 183 -5.25 -1.87 8.26
N ARG A 184 -6.08 -2.90 8.07
CA ARG A 184 -7.49 -2.89 8.48
C ARG A 184 -7.60 -2.92 10.00
N TYR A 185 -6.89 -3.84 10.64
CA TYR A 185 -6.88 -3.92 12.10
C TYR A 185 -6.23 -2.70 12.73
N ILE A 186 -5.06 -2.27 12.22
CA ILE A 186 -4.37 -1.09 12.75
C ILE A 186 -5.24 0.17 12.61
N SER A 187 -5.91 0.36 11.46
CA SER A 187 -6.82 1.50 11.27
C SER A 187 -7.95 1.52 12.29
N PHE A 188 -8.53 0.35 12.59
CA PHE A 188 -9.57 0.23 13.59
C PHE A 188 -9.03 0.56 14.98
N MET A 189 -7.95 -0.08 15.40
CA MET A 189 -7.35 0.14 16.71
C MET A 189 -6.95 1.61 16.92
N LEU A 190 -6.34 2.26 15.93
CA LEU A 190 -5.99 3.68 16.02
C LEU A 190 -7.23 4.58 16.12
N LEU A 191 -8.33 4.23 15.44
CA LEU A 191 -9.60 4.95 15.58
C LEU A 191 -10.14 4.87 17.00
N GLU A 192 -10.06 3.70 17.64
CA GLU A 192 -10.50 3.52 19.04
C GLU A 192 -9.66 4.35 20.01
N MET A 193 -8.35 4.45 19.77
CA MET A 193 -7.46 5.25 20.61
C MET A 193 -7.79 6.74 20.59
N VAL A 194 -8.31 7.25 19.46
CA VAL A 194 -8.63 8.68 19.28
C VAL A 194 -10.11 9.00 19.54
N GLU A 195 -10.92 8.06 20.03
CA GLU A 195 -12.32 8.34 20.39
C GLU A 195 -12.41 9.45 21.45
N ALA A 196 -13.49 10.25 21.37
CA ALA A 196 -13.72 11.37 22.29
C ALA A 196 -13.71 10.92 23.77
N GLY A 197 -12.94 11.63 24.60
CA GLY A 197 -12.77 11.31 26.02
C GLY A 197 -11.61 10.35 26.32
N SER A 198 -10.85 9.92 25.31
CA SER A 198 -9.61 9.15 25.51
C SER A 198 -8.49 10.01 26.12
N GLU A 199 -7.84 9.50 27.18
CA GLU A 199 -6.61 10.08 27.77
C GLU A 199 -5.37 9.71 26.93
N LEU A 200 -5.42 9.92 25.62
CA LEU A 200 -4.31 9.61 24.72
C LEU A 200 -3.25 10.71 24.76
N ASN A 201 -1.98 10.34 24.90
CA ASN A 201 -0.88 11.26 24.67
C ASN A 201 -0.81 11.66 23.18
N LEU A 202 -1.29 12.88 22.88
CA LEU A 202 -1.41 13.38 21.52
C LEU A 202 -0.07 13.48 20.81
N ARG A 203 0.99 13.89 21.50
CA ARG A 203 2.34 13.97 20.92
C ARG A 203 2.90 12.58 20.64
N GLY A 204 2.76 11.66 21.60
CA GLY A 204 3.17 10.25 21.48
C GLY A 204 2.49 9.54 20.31
N PHE A 205 1.22 9.84 20.04
CA PHE A 205 0.48 9.32 18.88
C PHE A 205 1.12 9.72 17.54
N VAL A 206 1.60 10.97 17.42
CA VAL A 206 2.29 11.43 16.22
C VAL A 206 3.70 10.84 16.14
N GLU A 207 4.43 10.82 17.26
CA GLU A 207 5.77 10.23 17.34
C GLU A 207 5.77 8.78 16.86
N LYS A 208 4.77 7.99 17.27
CA LYS A 208 4.58 6.60 16.84
C LYS A 208 4.11 6.44 15.40
N ASN A 209 3.88 7.53 14.65
CA ASN A 209 3.35 7.58 13.28
C ASN A 209 1.85 7.23 13.14
N GLY A 210 1.05 7.31 14.22
CA GLY A 210 -0.40 7.07 14.15
C GLY A 210 -1.11 8.05 13.21
N LEU A 211 -0.78 9.34 13.31
CA LEU A 211 -1.35 10.37 12.44
C LEU A 211 -0.91 10.23 10.97
N SER A 212 0.37 9.88 10.77
CA SER A 212 0.93 9.60 9.45
C SER A 212 0.27 8.39 8.80
N PHE A 213 -0.01 7.34 9.58
CA PHE A 213 -0.75 6.18 9.13
C PHE A 213 -2.15 6.54 8.64
N ALA A 214 -2.88 7.37 9.39
CA ALA A 214 -4.18 7.88 8.98
C ALA A 214 -4.13 8.67 7.67
N ALA A 215 -3.09 9.49 7.46
CA ALA A 215 -2.87 10.18 6.19
C ALA A 215 -2.67 9.20 5.01
N PHE A 216 -1.88 8.15 5.18
CA PHE A 216 -1.70 7.13 4.14
C PHE A 216 -3.01 6.43 3.75
N LEU A 217 -3.89 6.16 4.72
CA LEU A 217 -5.18 5.52 4.44
C LEU A 217 -6.07 6.35 3.50
N THR A 218 -5.93 7.67 3.47
CA THR A 218 -6.78 8.55 2.65
C THR A 218 -6.61 8.36 1.13
N SER A 219 -5.51 7.75 0.69
CA SER A 219 -5.25 7.43 -0.72
C SER A 219 -5.58 5.99 -1.12
N HIS A 220 -6.06 5.17 -0.17
CA HIS A 220 -6.42 3.77 -0.38
C HIS A 220 -7.58 3.61 -1.39
N ASP A 221 -7.68 2.47 -2.09
CA ASP A 221 -8.76 2.21 -3.06
C ASP A 221 -10.08 1.76 -2.43
N ASP A 222 -10.01 0.99 -1.34
CA ASP A 222 -11.15 0.70 -0.47
C ASP A 222 -11.70 1.97 0.21
N ALA A 223 -12.98 2.27 -0.03
CA ALA A 223 -13.68 3.42 0.52
C ALA A 223 -13.73 3.44 2.06
N ASN A 224 -13.66 2.30 2.72
CA ASN A 224 -13.89 2.23 4.16
C ASN A 224 -12.62 2.43 4.95
N LEU A 225 -11.51 1.89 4.43
CA LEU A 225 -10.19 2.23 4.93
C LEU A 225 -9.91 3.72 4.77
N ARG A 226 -10.29 4.30 3.62
CA ARG A 226 -10.25 5.77 3.46
C ARG A 226 -11.11 6.50 4.50
N ALA A 227 -12.36 6.07 4.68
CA ALA A 227 -13.27 6.70 5.64
C ALA A 227 -12.73 6.61 7.08
N THR A 228 -12.11 5.48 7.44
CA THR A 228 -11.44 5.27 8.73
C THR A 228 -10.25 6.20 8.89
N GLY A 229 -9.42 6.36 7.85
CA GLY A 229 -8.34 7.34 7.83
C GLY A 229 -8.84 8.76 8.08
N TYR A 230 -9.89 9.17 7.36
CA TYR A 230 -10.52 10.48 7.58
C TYR A 230 -11.11 10.64 8.99
N ALA A 231 -11.74 9.59 9.52
CA ALA A 231 -12.27 9.59 10.88
C ALA A 231 -11.17 9.79 11.91
N ILE A 232 -10.04 9.08 11.80
CA ILE A 232 -8.90 9.26 12.70
C ILE A 232 -8.38 10.70 12.63
N LEU A 233 -8.21 11.26 11.42
CA LEU A 233 -7.77 12.65 11.25
C LEU A 233 -8.75 13.66 11.85
N SER A 234 -10.06 13.42 11.73
CA SER A 234 -11.08 14.31 12.27
C SER A 234 -11.21 14.22 13.79
N GLU A 235 -11.20 13.01 14.35
CA GLU A 235 -11.27 12.80 15.81
C GLU A 235 -10.02 13.34 16.48
N TYR A 236 -8.84 13.09 15.91
CA TYR A 236 -7.59 13.66 16.41
C TYR A 236 -7.61 15.21 16.37
N LEU A 237 -8.19 15.82 15.32
CA LEU A 237 -8.39 17.27 15.29
C LEU A 237 -9.34 17.78 16.38
N LEU A 238 -10.35 17.00 16.76
CA LEU A 238 -11.24 17.35 17.88
C LEU A 238 -10.49 17.29 19.21
N LEU A 239 -9.71 16.23 19.46
CA LEU A 239 -8.86 16.11 20.65
C LEU A 239 -7.83 17.25 20.74
N LEU A 240 -7.22 17.65 19.61
CA LEU A 240 -6.32 18.80 19.57
C LEU A 240 -7.01 20.14 19.84
N LYS A 241 -8.33 20.24 19.68
CA LYS A 241 -9.09 21.47 19.99
C LYS A 241 -9.61 21.50 21.41
N ASP A 242 -9.70 20.34 22.05
CA ASP A 242 -10.16 20.23 23.43
C ASP A 242 -9.16 20.88 24.39
N LEU A 243 -9.62 21.80 25.22
CA LEU A 243 -8.76 22.54 26.15
C LEU A 243 -8.28 21.67 27.33
N SER A 244 -8.94 20.54 27.60
CA SER A 244 -8.50 19.56 28.61
C SER A 244 -7.36 18.66 28.16
N SER A 245 -7.05 18.62 26.86
CA SER A 245 -6.01 17.73 26.34
C SER A 245 -4.60 18.28 26.56
N ASP A 246 -3.64 17.36 26.60
CA ASP A 246 -2.23 17.65 26.85
C ASP A 246 -1.69 18.75 25.91
N ALA A 247 -0.94 19.69 26.48
CA ALA A 247 -0.43 20.85 25.77
C ALA A 247 1.02 20.61 25.35
N PHE A 248 1.27 20.58 24.05
CA PHE A 248 2.60 20.49 23.47
C PHE A 248 2.83 21.63 22.47
N GLU A 249 4.08 22.04 22.30
CA GLU A 249 4.47 23.28 21.59
C GLU A 249 4.00 23.30 20.14
N GLU A 250 4.08 22.14 19.47
CA GLU A 250 3.80 21.99 18.04
C GLU A 250 2.29 21.87 17.73
N ARG A 251 1.43 21.80 18.76
CA ARG A 251 -0.03 21.63 18.65
C ARG A 251 -0.70 22.56 17.64
N PRO A 252 -0.40 23.88 17.58
CA PRO A 252 -1.01 24.77 16.59
C PRO A 252 -0.70 24.38 15.14
N LEU A 253 0.49 23.82 14.86
CA LEU A 253 0.89 23.38 13.52
C LEU A 253 0.03 22.21 13.05
N PHE A 254 -0.23 21.24 13.93
CA PHE A 254 -1.10 20.10 13.62
C PHE A 254 -2.54 20.53 13.39
N ILE A 255 -3.08 21.42 14.24
CA ILE A 255 -4.43 21.98 14.06
C ILE A 255 -4.53 22.67 12.70
N TYR A 256 -3.55 23.51 12.35
CA TYR A 256 -3.54 24.21 11.07
C TYR A 256 -3.45 23.25 9.88
N ALA A 257 -2.53 22.29 9.91
CA ALA A 257 -2.34 21.34 8.80
C ALA A 257 -3.57 20.44 8.58
N LEU A 258 -4.21 19.97 9.66
CA LEU A 258 -5.43 19.15 9.56
C LEU A 258 -6.62 19.95 9.07
N GLN A 259 -6.77 21.21 9.50
CA GLN A 259 -7.78 22.11 8.95
C GLN A 259 -7.52 22.43 7.48
N TYR A 260 -6.27 22.73 7.13
CA TYR A 260 -5.84 22.97 5.76
C TYR A 260 -6.14 21.76 4.86
N PHE A 261 -5.82 20.55 5.33
CA PHE A 261 -6.15 19.31 4.63
C PHE A 261 -7.66 19.16 4.46
N LYS A 262 -8.45 19.28 5.54
CA LYS A 262 -9.92 19.18 5.52
C LYS A 262 -10.56 20.16 4.56
N ASN A 263 -10.15 21.43 4.58
CA ASN A 263 -10.76 22.49 3.79
C ASN A 263 -10.54 22.32 2.27
N ASN A 264 -9.52 21.56 1.88
CA ASN A 264 -9.19 21.28 0.49
C ASN A 264 -9.94 20.07 -0.11
N LEU A 265 -10.71 19.35 0.70
CA LEU A 265 -11.50 18.20 0.25
C LEU A 265 -12.87 18.66 -0.23
N LYS A 266 -13.17 18.44 -1.51
CA LYS A 266 -14.43 18.89 -2.15
C LYS A 266 -15.62 17.98 -1.85
N ALA A 267 -15.38 16.72 -1.51
CA ALA A 267 -16.42 15.73 -1.22
C ALA A 267 -16.01 14.81 -0.07
N LEU A 268 -17.01 14.24 0.61
CA LEU A 268 -16.79 13.25 1.65
C LEU A 268 -16.07 12.03 1.07
N ASN A 269 -15.11 11.51 1.84
CA ASN A 269 -14.37 10.29 1.50
C ASN A 269 -13.67 10.34 0.12
N THR A 270 -13.28 11.54 -0.33
CA THR A 270 -12.53 11.74 -1.56
C THR A 270 -11.22 10.95 -1.52
N ARG A 271 -10.88 10.21 -2.57
CA ARG A 271 -9.55 9.60 -2.66
C ARG A 271 -8.53 10.67 -3.03
N VAL A 272 -7.56 10.94 -2.17
CA VAL A 272 -6.40 11.79 -2.52
C VAL A 272 -5.35 10.96 -3.26
N SER A 273 -4.49 11.62 -4.03
CA SER A 273 -3.34 10.93 -4.64
C SER A 273 -2.38 10.41 -3.57
N ASN A 274 -1.67 9.31 -3.88
CA ASN A 274 -0.64 8.79 -2.99
C ASN A 274 0.43 9.83 -2.67
N ALA A 275 0.78 10.70 -3.63
CA ALA A 275 1.72 11.80 -3.42
C ALA A 275 1.27 12.77 -2.33
N VAL A 276 -0.01 13.14 -2.31
CA VAL A 276 -0.58 14.03 -1.29
C VAL A 276 -0.63 13.33 0.07
N ALA A 277 -1.08 12.09 0.13
CA ALA A 277 -1.11 11.31 1.38
C ALA A 277 0.30 11.18 1.99
N HIS A 278 1.30 10.83 1.17
CA HIS A 278 2.70 10.75 1.59
C HIS A 278 3.29 12.10 1.99
N PHE A 279 2.88 13.18 1.32
CA PHE A 279 3.29 14.54 1.69
C PHE A 279 2.85 14.86 3.12
N PHE A 280 1.56 14.76 3.42
CA PHE A 280 1.04 15.09 4.75
C PHE A 280 1.57 14.14 5.84
N ALA A 281 1.72 12.85 5.54
CA ALA A 281 2.35 11.90 6.46
C ALA A 281 3.80 12.30 6.84
N ARG A 282 4.58 12.85 5.90
CA ARG A 282 5.93 13.38 6.19
C ARG A 282 5.88 14.72 6.91
N VAL A 283 4.96 15.61 6.54
CA VAL A 283 4.78 16.91 7.19
C VAL A 283 4.51 16.74 8.69
N PHE A 284 3.66 15.79 9.08
CA PHE A 284 3.38 15.52 10.49
C PHE A 284 4.61 15.10 11.28
N LYS A 285 5.54 14.37 10.66
CA LYS A 285 6.83 14.03 11.29
C LYS A 285 7.75 15.25 11.38
N VAL A 286 7.84 16.03 10.32
CA VAL A 286 8.71 17.21 10.26
C VAL A 286 8.28 18.27 11.28
N PHE A 287 7.00 18.36 11.61
CA PHE A 287 6.53 19.24 12.69
C PHE A 287 7.14 18.93 14.05
N LEU A 288 7.42 17.67 14.36
CA LEU A 288 8.09 17.27 15.60
C LEU A 288 9.59 17.62 15.61
N THR A 289 10.15 18.00 14.46
CA THR A 289 11.58 18.30 14.28
C THR A 289 11.75 19.63 13.54
N PRO A 290 11.55 20.77 14.21
CA PRO A 290 11.64 22.10 13.57
C PRO A 290 13.06 22.42 13.06
N GLU A 291 14.07 21.71 13.55
CA GLU A 291 15.46 21.78 13.05
C GLU A 291 15.63 21.19 11.65
N ASP A 292 14.64 20.46 11.13
CA ASP A 292 14.71 19.86 9.81
C ASP A 292 14.85 20.97 8.73
N PRO A 293 15.85 20.89 7.84
CA PRO A 293 16.12 21.89 6.81
C PRO A 293 14.95 22.09 5.83
N VAL A 294 14.02 21.14 5.76
CA VAL A 294 12.83 21.18 4.91
C VAL A 294 11.65 21.91 5.59
N PHE A 295 11.66 22.01 6.92
CA PHE A 295 10.58 22.65 7.70
C PHE A 295 10.20 24.06 7.17
N PRO A 296 11.13 24.97 6.85
CA PRO A 296 10.77 26.31 6.35
C PRO A 296 9.99 26.28 5.04
N LYS A 297 10.27 25.33 4.14
CA LYS A 297 9.52 25.18 2.88
C LYS A 297 8.11 24.64 3.11
N ILE A 298 7.96 23.71 4.05
CA ILE A 298 6.66 23.16 4.44
C ILE A 298 5.81 24.25 5.11
N ALA A 299 6.38 24.99 6.05
CA ALA A 299 5.69 26.11 6.70
C ALA A 299 5.27 27.18 5.68
N ALA A 300 6.16 27.55 4.75
CA ALA A 300 5.85 28.49 3.66
C ALA A 300 4.76 27.96 2.73
N PHE A 301 4.75 26.67 2.40
CA PHE A 301 3.68 26.04 1.60
C PHE A 301 2.33 26.20 2.28
N LEU A 302 2.25 25.85 3.55
CA LEU A 302 1.04 25.89 4.37
C LEU A 302 0.53 27.33 4.58
N ALA A 303 1.44 28.31 4.73
CA ALA A 303 1.07 29.70 4.97
C ALA A 303 0.70 30.46 3.67
N VAL A 304 1.39 30.20 2.56
CA VAL A 304 1.25 30.99 1.32
C VAL A 304 0.13 30.46 0.42
N LYS A 305 -0.02 29.14 0.31
CA LYS A 305 -1.02 28.56 -0.58
C LYS A 305 -2.35 28.44 0.15
N ARG A 306 -3.40 28.98 -0.47
CA ARG A 306 -4.79 28.84 0.04
C ARG A 306 -5.32 27.43 -0.17
N ASP A 307 -5.03 26.87 -1.33
CA ASP A 307 -5.49 25.55 -1.74
C ASP A 307 -4.34 24.69 -2.31
N PHE A 308 -4.50 23.37 -2.25
CA PHE A 308 -3.65 22.41 -2.95
C PHE A 308 -4.48 21.46 -3.82
N ASN A 309 -3.87 20.98 -4.90
CA ASN A 309 -4.51 20.01 -5.79
C ASN A 309 -4.32 18.59 -5.23
N VAL A 310 -5.42 17.93 -4.87
CA VAL A 310 -5.43 16.54 -4.37
C VAL A 310 -4.86 15.51 -5.36
N ASN A 311 -4.79 15.86 -6.65
CA ASN A 311 -4.31 15.01 -7.74
C ASN A 311 -2.95 15.45 -8.31
N ALA A 312 -2.20 16.31 -7.61
CA ALA A 312 -0.85 16.72 -8.02
C ALA A 312 0.14 16.59 -6.85
N VAL A 313 1.43 16.42 -7.17
CA VAL A 313 2.48 16.38 -6.15
C VAL A 313 2.65 17.78 -5.52
N PRO A 314 2.47 17.94 -4.19
CA PRO A 314 2.62 19.23 -3.53
C PRO A 314 4.08 19.72 -3.57
N GLU A 315 4.28 21.01 -3.82
CA GLU A 315 5.60 21.69 -3.87
C GLU A 315 6.68 21.05 -4.76
N PHE A 316 6.33 20.14 -5.67
CA PHE A 316 7.29 19.34 -6.45
C PHE A 316 8.38 20.19 -7.12
N LEU A 317 7.99 21.16 -7.96
CA LEU A 317 8.96 22.00 -8.67
C LEU A 317 9.81 22.85 -7.72
N ARG A 318 9.20 23.40 -6.66
CA ARG A 318 9.88 24.30 -5.72
C ARG A 318 10.94 23.57 -4.88
N MET A 319 10.69 22.32 -4.54
CA MET A 319 11.63 21.51 -3.75
C MET A 319 12.66 20.80 -4.65
N LEU A 320 12.24 20.28 -5.81
CA LEU A 320 13.13 19.62 -6.76
C LEU A 320 14.13 20.61 -7.40
N LEU A 321 13.68 21.82 -7.72
CA LEU A 321 14.53 22.88 -8.27
C LEU A 321 14.85 23.93 -7.22
N SER A 322 15.03 23.49 -5.97
CA SER A 322 15.33 24.38 -4.86
C SER A 322 16.54 25.27 -5.15
N THR A 323 16.36 26.56 -4.86
CA THR A 323 17.37 27.62 -4.91
C THR A 323 17.94 27.96 -3.54
N SER A 324 17.55 27.21 -2.49
CA SER A 324 18.03 27.43 -1.13
C SER A 324 19.56 27.23 -1.06
N THR A 325 20.31 28.24 -0.62
CA THR A 325 21.78 28.17 -0.63
C THR A 325 22.36 27.09 0.28
N LEU A 326 21.70 26.81 1.42
CA LEU A 326 22.19 25.85 2.43
C LEU A 326 21.45 24.50 2.39
N ALA A 327 20.16 24.50 2.04
CA ALA A 327 19.28 23.34 2.22
C ALA A 327 18.85 22.64 0.92
N TYR A 328 19.27 23.11 -0.26
CA TYR A 328 18.76 22.58 -1.53
C TYR A 328 18.92 21.07 -1.69
N LYS A 329 19.99 20.47 -1.17
CA LYS A 329 20.22 19.01 -1.25
C LYS A 329 19.17 18.24 -0.47
N ASN A 330 18.89 18.69 0.75
CA ASN A 330 17.94 18.04 1.66
C ASN A 330 16.51 18.19 1.12
N GLU A 331 16.17 19.37 0.59
CA GLU A 331 14.87 19.62 -0.04
C GLU A 331 14.65 18.74 -1.28
N ARG A 332 15.67 18.59 -2.14
CA ARG A 332 15.63 17.71 -3.32
C ARG A 332 15.49 16.24 -2.92
N GLU A 333 16.30 15.79 -1.98
CA GLU A 333 16.26 14.41 -1.50
C GLU A 333 14.91 14.09 -0.85
N TRP A 334 14.35 15.02 -0.07
CA TRP A 334 13.03 14.86 0.54
C TRP A 334 11.94 14.69 -0.53
N MET A 335 11.96 15.54 -1.57
CA MET A 335 10.99 15.47 -2.66
C MET A 335 11.13 14.20 -3.50
N LEU A 336 12.36 13.80 -3.85
CA LEU A 336 12.60 12.57 -4.62
C LEU A 336 12.21 11.32 -3.83
N ASN A 337 12.47 11.29 -2.52
CA ASN A 337 12.02 10.21 -1.65
C ASN A 337 10.48 10.18 -1.55
N LEU A 338 9.83 11.33 -1.44
CA LEU A 338 8.36 11.42 -1.46
C LEU A 338 7.79 10.83 -2.74
N VAL A 339 8.29 11.25 -3.90
CA VAL A 339 7.78 10.80 -5.19
C VAL A 339 8.03 9.30 -5.37
N LYS A 340 9.26 8.83 -5.11
CA LYS A 340 9.63 7.41 -5.17
C LYS A 340 8.70 6.55 -4.32
N ASP A 341 8.43 6.98 -3.09
CA ASP A 341 7.63 6.21 -2.14
C ASP A 341 6.13 6.32 -2.42
N SER A 342 5.68 7.29 -3.22
CA SER A 342 4.26 7.49 -3.56
C SER A 342 3.79 6.75 -4.82
N ILE A 343 4.70 6.20 -5.64
CA ILE A 343 4.34 5.59 -6.92
C ILE A 343 4.23 4.08 -6.79
N PHE A 344 2.99 3.60 -6.92
CA PHE A 344 2.64 2.19 -6.87
C PHE A 344 1.84 1.74 -8.10
N THR A 345 0.93 2.60 -8.55
CA THR A 345 0.00 2.31 -9.64
C THR A 345 0.22 3.25 -10.83
N PRO A 346 -0.30 2.92 -12.02
CA PRO A 346 -0.21 3.81 -13.19
C PRO A 346 -0.91 5.16 -12.96
N ARG A 347 -1.93 5.20 -12.08
CA ARG A 347 -2.61 6.45 -11.68
C ARG A 347 -1.67 7.38 -10.93
N ASP A 348 -0.79 6.84 -10.08
CA ASP A 348 0.20 7.63 -9.34
C ASP A 348 1.26 8.20 -10.28
N PHE A 349 1.65 7.44 -11.30
CA PHE A 349 2.52 7.95 -12.36
C PHE A 349 1.89 9.11 -13.11
N HIS A 350 0.59 9.03 -13.45
CA HIS A 350 -0.11 10.14 -14.10
C HIS A 350 -0.11 11.40 -13.22
N VAL A 351 -0.22 11.27 -11.89
CA VAL A 351 -0.13 12.40 -10.95
C VAL A 351 1.23 13.10 -11.03
N LEU A 352 2.32 12.34 -11.14
CA LEU A 352 3.67 12.90 -11.35
C LEU A 352 3.79 13.58 -12.74
N GLU A 353 3.21 12.97 -13.76
CA GLU A 353 3.29 13.46 -15.14
C GLU A 353 2.48 14.73 -15.40
N GLN A 354 1.47 15.07 -14.58
CA GLN A 354 0.77 16.36 -14.66
C GLN A 354 1.72 17.56 -14.54
N GLN A 355 2.88 17.38 -13.91
CA GLN A 355 3.91 18.40 -13.74
C GLN A 355 5.18 18.07 -14.55
N ASN A 356 5.10 17.18 -15.55
CA ASN A 356 6.25 16.67 -16.32
C ASN A 356 7.37 16.09 -15.44
N GLY A 357 7.00 15.45 -14.32
CA GLY A 357 7.96 15.06 -13.30
C GLY A 357 9.04 14.10 -13.78
N THR A 358 8.73 13.16 -14.68
CA THR A 358 9.76 12.26 -15.22
C THR A 358 10.74 13.00 -16.12
N SER A 359 10.24 13.84 -17.05
CA SER A 359 11.08 14.62 -17.95
C SER A 359 12.01 15.56 -17.18
N LEU A 360 11.51 16.18 -16.10
CA LEU A 360 12.31 17.02 -15.21
C LEU A 360 13.38 16.22 -14.48
N CYS A 361 13.07 15.03 -13.96
CA CYS A 361 14.06 14.15 -13.34
C CYS A 361 15.16 13.72 -14.33
N LEU A 362 14.81 13.36 -15.57
CA LEU A 362 15.79 13.02 -16.61
C LEU A 362 16.67 14.21 -16.99
N SER A 363 16.09 15.41 -17.06
CA SER A 363 16.80 16.65 -17.36
C SER A 363 17.72 17.07 -16.21
N LEU A 364 17.24 16.94 -14.97
CA LEU A 364 18.04 17.18 -13.77
C LEU A 364 19.21 16.20 -13.70
N PHE A 365 19.00 14.92 -14.02
CA PHE A 365 20.07 13.92 -14.06
C PHE A 365 21.21 14.33 -15.02
N ALA A 366 20.87 14.84 -16.20
CA ALA A 366 21.85 15.27 -17.20
C ALA A 366 22.51 16.63 -16.89
N SER A 367 21.98 17.35 -15.91
CA SER A 367 22.42 18.69 -15.55
C SER A 367 23.67 18.69 -14.66
N PRO A 368 24.57 19.68 -14.78
CA PRO A 368 25.70 19.83 -13.86
C PRO A 368 25.26 20.14 -12.41
N PHE A 369 24.00 20.52 -12.19
CA PHE A 369 23.45 20.78 -10.86
C PHE A 369 23.04 19.51 -10.10
N CYS A 370 23.19 18.33 -10.70
CA CYS A 370 22.90 17.04 -10.07
C CYS A 370 24.07 16.58 -9.22
N ASP A 371 23.87 16.53 -7.91
CA ASP A 371 24.80 15.87 -7.00
C ASP A 371 24.57 14.35 -7.00
N ARG A 372 25.58 13.59 -6.53
CA ARG A 372 25.53 12.12 -6.51
C ARG A 372 24.37 11.56 -5.70
N SER A 373 23.94 12.22 -4.61
CA SER A 373 22.81 11.76 -3.80
C SER A 373 21.51 11.90 -4.60
N THR A 374 21.24 13.09 -5.15
CA THR A 374 20.10 13.33 -6.05
C THR A 374 20.09 12.34 -7.21
N MET A 375 21.25 12.12 -7.84
CA MET A 375 21.36 11.19 -8.96
C MET A 375 20.95 9.77 -8.58
N ARG A 376 21.43 9.28 -7.44
CA ARG A 376 21.05 7.97 -6.90
C ARG A 376 19.54 7.88 -6.61
N GLN A 377 18.93 8.93 -6.05
CA GLN A 377 17.49 8.96 -5.80
C GLN A 377 16.68 8.96 -7.10
N ILE A 378 17.13 9.68 -8.14
CA ILE A 378 16.51 9.64 -9.47
C ILE A 378 16.59 8.22 -10.05
N LEU A 379 17.74 7.54 -9.93
CA LEU A 379 17.87 6.15 -10.38
C LEU A 379 16.89 5.21 -9.66
N TYR A 380 16.74 5.34 -8.34
CA TYR A 380 15.74 4.55 -7.59
C TYR A 380 14.31 4.83 -8.04
N LEU A 381 13.99 6.10 -8.30
CA LEU A 381 12.70 6.48 -8.88
C LEU A 381 12.49 5.84 -10.26
N LEU A 382 13.47 5.92 -11.16
CA LEU A 382 13.37 5.34 -12.50
C LEU A 382 13.20 3.82 -12.44
N LYS A 383 13.91 3.13 -11.55
CA LYS A 383 13.71 1.71 -11.31
C LYS A 383 12.27 1.40 -10.87
N ARG A 384 11.71 2.23 -9.98
CA ARG A 384 10.33 2.10 -9.53
C ARG A 384 9.32 2.30 -10.66
N LEU A 385 9.54 3.29 -11.52
CA LEU A 385 8.69 3.55 -12.70
C LEU A 385 8.71 2.38 -13.68
N VAL A 386 9.91 1.86 -13.97
CA VAL A 386 10.11 0.74 -14.90
C VAL A 386 9.50 -0.57 -14.39
N SER A 387 9.44 -0.75 -13.07
CA SER A 387 8.81 -1.93 -12.45
C SER A 387 7.30 -2.04 -12.74
N ILE A 388 6.65 -0.94 -13.16
CA ILE A 388 5.23 -0.92 -13.52
C ILE A 388 5.11 -1.06 -15.05
N PRO A 389 4.58 -2.19 -15.59
CA PRO A 389 4.65 -2.47 -17.03
C PRO A 389 4.01 -1.39 -17.92
N SER A 390 2.83 -0.87 -17.56
CA SER A 390 2.17 0.19 -18.34
C SER A 390 2.96 1.50 -18.34
N VAL A 391 3.62 1.83 -17.24
CA VAL A 391 4.49 3.01 -17.16
C VAL A 391 5.74 2.81 -18.02
N ALA A 392 6.36 1.63 -18.00
CA ALA A 392 7.49 1.32 -18.88
C ALA A 392 7.13 1.50 -20.37
N LYS A 393 5.92 1.09 -20.77
CA LYS A 393 5.38 1.35 -22.12
C LYS A 393 5.26 2.85 -22.41
N ASP A 394 4.71 3.63 -21.48
CA ASP A 394 4.58 5.08 -21.64
C ASP A 394 5.94 5.77 -21.75
N LEU A 395 6.93 5.37 -20.93
CA LEU A 395 8.31 5.86 -21.00
C LEU A 395 8.96 5.55 -22.37
N CYS A 396 8.69 4.36 -22.92
CA CYS A 396 9.15 3.99 -24.25
C CYS A 396 8.53 4.87 -25.33
N ILE A 397 7.22 5.09 -25.26
CA ILE A 397 6.46 5.76 -26.31
C ILE A 397 6.66 7.27 -26.28
N ARG A 398 6.59 7.89 -25.10
CA ARG A 398 6.57 9.34 -24.94
C ARG A 398 7.96 9.94 -24.73
N LEU A 399 8.84 9.26 -24.00
CA LEU A 399 10.14 9.82 -23.59
C LEU A 399 11.34 9.21 -24.30
N ASN A 400 11.14 8.24 -25.20
CA ASN A 400 12.22 7.49 -25.85
C ASN A 400 13.27 6.99 -24.85
N PHE A 401 12.81 6.47 -23.71
CA PHE A 401 13.64 6.21 -22.53
C PHE A 401 14.85 5.29 -22.81
N HIS A 402 14.71 4.33 -23.73
CA HIS A 402 15.82 3.49 -24.20
C HIS A 402 16.99 4.28 -24.80
N THR A 403 16.69 5.35 -25.54
CA THR A 403 17.72 6.23 -26.11
C THR A 403 18.41 7.02 -25.02
N TRP A 404 17.64 7.58 -24.07
CA TRP A 404 18.19 8.28 -22.91
C TRP A 404 19.13 7.39 -22.10
N LEU A 405 18.71 6.16 -21.75
CA LEU A 405 19.54 5.20 -21.00
C LEU A 405 20.88 4.96 -21.70
N LEU A 406 20.86 4.66 -23.00
CA LEU A 406 22.10 4.43 -23.76
C LEU A 406 23.00 5.67 -23.81
N THR A 407 22.42 6.84 -24.06
CA THR A 407 23.21 8.07 -24.15
C THR A 407 23.83 8.40 -22.80
N THR A 408 23.12 8.17 -21.71
CA THR A 408 23.58 8.41 -20.34
C THR A 408 24.70 7.45 -19.97
N ILE A 409 24.54 6.15 -20.23
CA ILE A 409 25.57 5.12 -19.92
C ILE A 409 26.90 5.40 -20.64
N ARG A 410 26.85 6.01 -21.84
CA ARG A 410 28.04 6.38 -22.61
C ARG A 410 28.79 7.60 -22.07
N GLN A 411 28.20 8.37 -21.15
CA GLN A 411 28.85 9.57 -20.63
C GLN A 411 29.99 9.21 -19.67
N CYS A 412 31.16 9.81 -19.86
CA CYS A 412 32.39 9.51 -19.11
C CYS A 412 32.39 9.97 -17.63
N LYS A 413 31.25 10.43 -17.09
CA LYS A 413 31.14 10.97 -15.72
C LYS A 413 30.53 9.98 -14.71
N LEU A 414 30.08 8.82 -15.17
CA LEU A 414 29.41 7.83 -14.33
C LEU A 414 30.40 6.95 -13.56
N THR A 415 30.05 6.59 -12.33
CA THR A 415 30.77 5.59 -11.55
C THR A 415 30.40 4.17 -12.02
N ARG A 416 31.24 3.19 -11.69
CA ARG A 416 30.98 1.76 -12.01
C ARG A 416 29.63 1.29 -11.48
N TRP A 417 29.27 1.71 -10.26
CA TRP A 417 27.99 1.38 -9.64
C TRP A 417 26.80 1.93 -10.44
N GLU A 418 26.88 3.17 -10.90
CA GLU A 418 25.81 3.81 -11.67
C GLU A 418 25.61 3.16 -13.03
N ILE A 419 26.70 2.77 -13.69
CA ILE A 419 26.66 2.01 -14.95
C ILE A 419 25.97 0.66 -14.73
N GLY A 420 26.35 -0.07 -13.67
CA GLY A 420 25.70 -1.33 -13.29
C GLY A 420 24.21 -1.15 -12.98
N PHE A 421 23.83 -0.09 -12.26
CA PHE A 421 22.44 0.17 -11.89
C PHE A 421 21.59 0.62 -13.08
N LEU A 422 22.11 1.45 -13.97
CA LEU A 422 21.46 1.82 -15.23
C LEU A 422 21.28 0.61 -16.14
N THR A 423 22.26 -0.29 -16.17
CA THR A 423 22.17 -1.57 -16.90
C THR A 423 21.06 -2.46 -16.31
N GLN A 424 20.96 -2.54 -14.99
CA GLN A 424 19.83 -3.21 -14.34
C GLN A 424 18.49 -2.62 -14.76
N ILE A 425 18.33 -1.30 -14.70
CA ILE A 425 17.10 -0.61 -15.13
C ILE A 425 16.80 -0.95 -16.59
N PHE A 426 17.81 -0.95 -17.47
CA PHE A 426 17.63 -1.28 -18.88
C PHE A 426 17.14 -2.72 -19.08
N VAL A 427 17.67 -3.68 -18.32
CA VAL A 427 17.22 -5.09 -18.38
C VAL A 427 15.77 -5.21 -17.91
N GLU A 428 15.41 -4.64 -16.76
CA GLU A 428 14.03 -4.65 -16.23
C GLU A 428 13.05 -3.95 -17.19
N TYR A 429 13.47 -2.85 -17.81
CA TYR A 429 12.70 -2.13 -18.82
C TYR A 429 12.53 -2.95 -20.11
N GLY A 430 13.61 -3.60 -20.56
CA GLY A 430 13.61 -4.45 -21.73
C GLY A 430 12.68 -5.64 -21.56
N THR A 431 12.71 -6.34 -20.42
CA THR A 431 11.82 -7.47 -20.14
C THR A 431 10.36 -7.03 -20.01
N ALA A 432 10.09 -5.90 -19.37
CA ALA A 432 8.74 -5.34 -19.25
C ALA A 432 8.12 -5.01 -20.62
N ILE A 433 8.88 -4.36 -21.50
CA ILE A 433 8.39 -4.04 -22.86
C ILE A 433 8.23 -5.30 -23.69
N GLN A 434 9.18 -6.22 -23.61
CA GLN A 434 9.14 -7.48 -24.32
C GLN A 434 7.82 -8.21 -24.04
N ARG A 435 7.48 -8.35 -22.75
CA ARG A 435 6.23 -8.97 -22.30
C ARG A 435 5.01 -8.30 -22.90
N ILE A 436 4.95 -6.96 -22.89
CA ILE A 436 3.83 -6.20 -23.46
C ILE A 436 3.72 -6.40 -24.97
N CYS A 437 4.86 -6.41 -25.68
CA CYS A 437 4.89 -6.62 -27.12
C CYS A 437 4.45 -8.03 -27.52
N PHE A 438 4.77 -9.06 -26.73
CA PHE A 438 4.33 -10.43 -27.01
C PHE A 438 2.89 -10.71 -26.56
N GLU A 439 2.42 -10.12 -25.46
CA GLU A 439 1.00 -10.19 -25.04
C GLU A 439 0.09 -9.59 -26.15
N SER A 440 0.49 -8.51 -26.82
CA SER A 440 -0.27 -7.98 -27.98
C SER A 440 -0.30 -8.91 -29.20
N VAL A 441 0.69 -9.80 -29.34
CA VAL A 441 0.76 -10.78 -30.45
C VAL A 441 -0.11 -12.01 -30.16
N GLU A 442 -0.27 -12.40 -28.89
CA GLU A 442 -1.16 -13.50 -28.47
C GLU A 442 -2.65 -13.20 -28.72
N PHE A 443 -3.06 -11.93 -28.73
CA PHE A 443 -4.44 -11.51 -29.07
C PHE A 443 -4.66 -11.29 -30.57
N GLY A 444 -3.73 -11.71 -31.43
CA GLY A 444 -3.93 -11.74 -32.89
C GLY A 444 -3.79 -10.40 -33.61
N GLU A 445 -3.30 -9.34 -32.95
CA GLU A 445 -2.95 -8.10 -33.63
C GLU A 445 -1.53 -8.19 -34.22
N PRO A 446 -1.34 -8.18 -35.55
CA PRO A 446 0.00 -8.06 -36.12
C PRO A 446 0.61 -6.71 -35.73
N LEU A 447 1.83 -6.72 -35.20
CA LEU A 447 2.63 -5.52 -34.94
C LEU A 447 2.85 -4.77 -36.26
N THR A 448 1.99 -3.79 -36.60
CA THR A 448 2.10 -3.03 -37.85
C THR A 448 2.67 -1.63 -37.60
N GLY A 449 3.67 -1.22 -38.39
CA GLY A 449 4.21 0.14 -38.41
C GLY A 449 5.17 0.52 -37.25
N GLY A 450 4.82 1.56 -36.49
CA GLY A 450 5.66 2.17 -35.44
C GLY A 450 6.19 1.25 -34.32
N PRO A 451 5.45 0.22 -33.88
CA PRO A 451 5.92 -0.77 -32.89
C PRO A 451 7.14 -1.58 -33.37
N LEU A 452 7.16 -2.03 -34.64
CA LEU A 452 8.29 -2.74 -35.25
C LEU A 452 9.58 -1.89 -35.27
N ARG A 453 9.46 -0.58 -35.58
CA ARG A 453 10.61 0.34 -35.54
C ARG A 453 11.19 0.47 -34.13
N LYS A 454 10.33 0.51 -33.11
CA LYS A 454 10.75 0.56 -31.70
C LYS A 454 11.38 -0.74 -31.23
N GLU A 455 10.88 -1.89 -31.69
CA GLU A 455 11.49 -3.19 -31.45
C GLU A 455 12.92 -3.25 -32.01
N MET A 456 13.12 -2.81 -33.26
CA MET A 456 14.45 -2.73 -33.88
C MET A 456 15.39 -1.79 -33.11
N LEU A 457 14.88 -0.65 -32.62
CA LEU A 457 15.66 0.29 -31.81
C LEU A 457 16.06 -0.32 -30.45
N ILE A 458 15.18 -1.05 -29.79
CA ILE A 458 15.49 -1.74 -28.53
C ILE A 458 16.51 -2.85 -28.77
N LYS A 459 16.37 -3.66 -29.83
CA LYS A 459 17.37 -4.66 -30.23
C LYS A 459 18.75 -4.04 -30.52
N ALA A 460 18.77 -2.94 -31.26
CA ALA A 460 20.01 -2.19 -31.52
C ALA A 460 20.60 -1.61 -30.23
N SER A 461 19.73 -1.24 -29.28
CA SER A 461 20.15 -0.73 -27.97
C SER A 461 20.77 -1.81 -27.09
N ILE A 462 20.19 -3.01 -27.05
CA ILE A 462 20.76 -4.17 -26.36
C ILE A 462 22.17 -4.45 -26.87
N ARG A 463 22.37 -4.54 -28.20
CA ARG A 463 23.70 -4.79 -28.79
C ARG A 463 24.72 -3.71 -28.44
N LYS A 464 24.30 -2.44 -28.41
CA LYS A 464 25.18 -1.32 -28.06
C LYS A 464 25.56 -1.35 -26.58
N LEU A 465 24.60 -1.69 -25.71
CA LEU A 465 24.84 -1.80 -24.27
C LEU A 465 25.73 -3.00 -23.94
N GLN A 466 25.50 -4.13 -24.60
CA GLN A 466 26.32 -5.34 -24.50
C GLN A 466 27.81 -5.01 -24.75
N LYS A 467 28.13 -4.29 -25.82
CA LYS A 467 29.51 -3.84 -26.09
C LYS A 467 30.10 -3.02 -24.94
N ILE A 468 29.35 -2.03 -24.43
CA ILE A 468 29.81 -1.15 -23.35
C ILE A 468 30.09 -1.96 -22.06
N VAL A 469 29.24 -2.93 -21.75
CA VAL A 469 29.38 -3.80 -20.57
C VAL A 469 30.51 -4.80 -20.77
N ASP A 470 30.69 -5.34 -21.97
CA ASP A 470 31.77 -6.28 -22.29
C ASP A 470 33.16 -5.63 -22.31
N ASP A 471 33.22 -4.32 -22.60
CA ASP A 471 34.44 -3.50 -22.50
C ASP A 471 34.82 -3.17 -21.04
N GLN A 472 33.96 -3.48 -20.04
CA GLN A 472 34.31 -3.35 -18.62
C GLN A 472 35.06 -4.62 -18.15
N GLU A 473 36.11 -4.48 -17.35
CA GLU A 473 36.91 -5.62 -16.85
C GLU A 473 36.38 -6.20 -15.50
N ASP A 474 35.24 -5.71 -15.00
CA ASP A 474 34.82 -5.86 -13.59
C ASP A 474 33.52 -6.67 -13.36
N GLU A 475 33.09 -6.79 -12.09
CA GLU A 475 31.81 -7.37 -11.63
C GLU A 475 30.57 -6.94 -12.43
N VAL A 476 30.56 -5.73 -13.01
CA VAL A 476 29.46 -5.26 -13.87
C VAL A 476 29.30 -6.16 -15.10
N LYS A 477 30.42 -6.57 -15.72
CA LYS A 477 30.41 -7.50 -16.85
C LYS A 477 29.93 -8.87 -16.41
N THR A 478 30.46 -9.39 -15.31
CA THR A 478 30.10 -10.71 -14.76
C THR A 478 28.61 -10.80 -14.42
N ASN A 479 28.02 -9.73 -13.87
CA ASN A 479 26.64 -9.73 -13.41
C ASN A 479 25.60 -9.47 -14.51
N TRP A 480 25.95 -8.72 -15.56
CA TRP A 480 24.97 -8.22 -16.53
C TRP A 480 25.22 -8.65 -17.97
N SER A 481 26.44 -9.05 -18.36
CA SER A 481 26.71 -9.51 -19.73
C SER A 481 25.85 -10.72 -20.12
N VAL A 482 25.71 -11.69 -19.22
CA VAL A 482 24.85 -12.87 -19.43
C VAL A 482 23.37 -12.48 -19.56
N LYS A 483 22.86 -11.64 -18.64
CA LYS A 483 21.46 -11.19 -18.65
C LYS A 483 21.10 -10.35 -19.87
N LEU A 484 22.03 -9.54 -20.36
CA LEU A 484 21.86 -8.77 -21.60
C LEU A 484 21.88 -9.66 -22.84
N ALA A 485 22.71 -10.71 -22.86
CA ALA A 485 22.70 -11.72 -23.90
C ALA A 485 21.39 -12.52 -23.90
N GLU A 486 20.91 -12.95 -22.73
CA GLU A 486 19.61 -13.60 -22.55
C GLU A 486 18.46 -12.71 -23.03
N LEU A 487 18.45 -11.43 -22.63
CA LEU A 487 17.47 -10.47 -23.13
C LEU A 487 17.57 -10.34 -24.66
N GLY A 488 18.78 -10.23 -25.21
CA GLY A 488 18.99 -10.18 -26.65
C GLY A 488 18.42 -11.40 -27.38
N GLN A 489 18.60 -12.60 -26.84
CA GLN A 489 18.04 -13.85 -27.38
C GLN A 489 16.52 -13.93 -27.23
N ALA A 490 15.97 -13.49 -26.10
CA ALA A 490 14.55 -13.50 -25.83
C ALA A 490 13.78 -12.60 -26.82
N TRP A 491 14.40 -11.51 -27.27
CA TRP A 491 13.85 -10.65 -28.33
C TRP A 491 13.95 -11.27 -29.73
N VAL A 492 14.64 -12.40 -29.92
CA VAL A 492 14.88 -13.01 -31.24
C VAL A 492 13.81 -14.02 -31.67
N LYS A 493 12.88 -14.52 -30.83
CA LYS A 493 11.75 -15.39 -31.26
C LYS A 493 10.66 -15.66 -30.19
N PRO A 494 9.41 -15.98 -30.61
CA PRO A 494 8.98 -17.38 -30.64
C PRO A 494 8.88 -17.88 -32.09
N ALA A 495 9.63 -18.93 -32.41
CA ALA A 495 9.80 -19.43 -33.78
C ALA A 495 8.65 -20.30 -34.29
N ASN A 496 7.71 -20.66 -33.43
CA ASN A 496 6.69 -21.66 -33.74
C ASN A 496 5.30 -21.07 -33.50
N PHE A 497 4.91 -20.12 -34.35
CA PHE A 497 3.49 -19.87 -34.60
C PHE A 497 3.19 -20.41 -35.99
N VAL A 498 2.80 -21.68 -36.05
CA VAL A 498 2.00 -22.17 -37.17
C VAL A 498 0.63 -21.55 -36.94
N PRO A 499 0.05 -20.78 -37.88
CA PRO A 499 -1.32 -20.36 -37.75
C PRO A 499 -2.17 -21.63 -37.77
N VAL A 500 -2.71 -22.01 -36.62
CA VAL A 500 -3.80 -22.99 -36.61
C VAL A 500 -4.95 -22.29 -37.33
N ASN A 501 -5.29 -22.81 -38.52
CA ASN A 501 -6.45 -22.38 -39.28
C ASN A 501 -7.67 -22.29 -38.35
N ALA A 502 -8.39 -21.17 -38.43
CA ALA A 502 -9.53 -20.84 -37.60
C ALA A 502 -10.79 -21.74 -37.81
N ASP A 503 -10.65 -22.91 -38.44
CA ASP A 503 -11.74 -23.83 -38.75
C ASP A 503 -11.70 -25.15 -37.95
N ALA A 504 -10.83 -25.26 -36.96
CA ALA A 504 -10.79 -26.44 -36.09
C ALA A 504 -10.82 -26.02 -34.63
N ILE A 505 -12.02 -25.79 -34.09
CA ILE A 505 -12.55 -26.21 -32.78
C ILE A 505 -13.96 -25.58 -32.69
N VAL A 506 -14.91 -26.27 -33.33
CA VAL A 506 -16.29 -26.32 -32.87
C VAL A 506 -16.42 -27.67 -32.19
N VAL A 507 -16.62 -27.66 -30.87
CA VAL A 507 -17.43 -28.56 -30.01
C VAL A 507 -17.23 -28.13 -28.57
#